data_AF-A0A9D5VER9-F1
#
_entry.id   AF-A0A9D5VER9-F1
#
_cell.length_a   1.000
_cell.length_b   1.000
_cell.length_c   1.000
_cell.angle_alpha   90.00
_cell.angle_beta   90.00
_cell.angle_gamma   90.00
#
_symmetry.space_group_name_H-M   'P 1'
#
loop_
_entity.id
_entity.type
_entity.pdbx_description
1 polymer ?
#
loop_
_entity_poly.entity_id
_entity_poly.type
_entity_poly.pdbx_seq_one_letter_code
_entity_poly.pdbx_strand_id
1 'polypeptide(L)'
;MEDLKSPIIKVASALKIRSEGMGLRATARVMGTHKNTISEWEKRFADQKETLMLYAFCHQFVSLTFEGDELYTIVGKRAEPLESKGWTAVIVERGSRFLVDQQCGVKDADLFTAVMSTVCQSIDQTQNLTFLSDGERRYGKILFSLCSEALQTGSKGRPPKVLPSMPSLKMVSSARWMLNWSSTILSVLIGRPEWCWQSSWVSRRHPCALKTYWP
;
A
#
# COMPACT_ATOMS: atom_id res chain seq x y z
N MET A 1 -21.61 2.92 3.94
CA MET A 1 -22.47 1.84 3.41
C MET A 1 -23.94 1.96 3.83
N GLU A 2 -24.35 3.11 4.37
CA GLU A 2 -25.74 3.40 4.76
C GLU A 2 -26.62 3.69 3.53
N ASP A 3 -27.94 3.56 3.70
CA ASP A 3 -28.96 3.88 2.70
C ASP A 3 -28.77 3.24 1.31
N LEU A 4 -28.34 1.97 1.31
CA LEU A 4 -28.26 1.19 0.08
C LEU A 4 -29.66 0.90 -0.46
N LYS A 5 -29.96 1.41 -1.66
CA LYS A 5 -31.17 1.05 -2.42
C LYS A 5 -31.21 -0.41 -2.85
N SER A 6 -30.05 -1.08 -2.86
CA SER A 6 -29.89 -2.47 -3.31
C SER A 6 -29.74 -3.41 -2.11
N PRO A 7 -30.24 -4.65 -2.18
CA PRO A 7 -30.06 -5.62 -1.11
C PRO A 7 -28.59 -5.85 -0.80
N ILE A 8 -28.22 -5.84 0.49
CA ILE A 8 -26.82 -5.93 0.92
C ILE A 8 -26.13 -7.21 0.44
N ILE A 9 -26.86 -8.32 0.36
CA ILE A 9 -26.33 -9.59 -0.14
C ILE A 9 -25.90 -9.49 -1.62
N LYS A 10 -26.65 -8.74 -2.44
CA LYS A 10 -26.31 -8.50 -3.84
C LYS A 10 -25.03 -7.67 -3.96
N VAL A 11 -24.91 -6.64 -3.12
CA VAL A 11 -23.71 -5.79 -3.07
C VAL A 11 -22.50 -6.63 -2.64
N ALA A 12 -22.62 -7.41 -1.56
CA ALA A 12 -21.56 -8.28 -1.06
C ALA A 12 -21.11 -9.31 -2.11
N SER A 13 -22.04 -9.94 -2.83
CA SER A 13 -21.69 -10.86 -3.93
C SER A 13 -20.95 -10.16 -5.07
N ALA A 14 -21.36 -8.94 -5.44
CA ALA A 14 -20.66 -8.17 -6.47
C ALA A 14 -19.23 -7.82 -6.03
N LEU A 15 -19.04 -7.37 -4.80
CA LEU A 15 -17.72 -7.06 -4.24
C LEU A 15 -16.82 -8.30 -4.15
N LYS A 16 -17.38 -9.45 -3.76
CA LYS A 16 -16.65 -10.73 -3.75
C LYS A 16 -16.17 -11.14 -5.14
N ILE A 17 -17.05 -11.08 -6.13
CA ILE A 17 -16.70 -11.43 -7.52
C ILE A 17 -15.61 -10.47 -8.05
N ARG A 18 -15.67 -9.19 -7.67
CA ARG A 18 -14.65 -8.19 -8.01
C ARG A 18 -13.33 -8.46 -7.33
N SER A 19 -13.32 -8.86 -6.06
CA SER A 19 -12.08 -9.20 -5.34
C SER A 19 -11.40 -10.46 -5.87
N GLU A 20 -12.17 -11.39 -6.45
CA GLU A 20 -11.65 -12.64 -7.02
C GLU A 20 -10.93 -12.49 -8.37
N GLY A 21 -11.12 -11.40 -9.11
CA GLY A 21 -10.49 -11.27 -10.43
C GLY A 21 -11.34 -10.64 -11.52
N MET A 22 -12.66 -10.69 -11.35
CA MET A 22 -13.55 -10.48 -12.49
C MET A 22 -13.64 -9.01 -12.84
N GLY A 23 -13.36 -8.64 -14.10
CA GLY A 23 -13.41 -7.24 -14.54
C GLY A 23 -14.81 -6.61 -14.42
N LEU A 24 -14.87 -5.29 -14.21
CA LEU A 24 -16.11 -4.54 -13.92
C LEU A 24 -17.27 -4.84 -14.87
N ARG A 25 -17.02 -4.90 -16.19
CA ARG A 25 -18.05 -5.22 -17.20
C ARG A 25 -18.50 -6.68 -17.15
N ALA A 26 -17.62 -7.60 -16.78
CA ALA A 26 -17.96 -9.01 -16.63
C ALA A 26 -18.84 -9.21 -15.39
N THR A 27 -18.48 -8.59 -14.27
CA THR A 27 -19.32 -8.60 -13.06
C THR A 27 -20.69 -7.99 -13.32
N ALA A 28 -20.76 -6.88 -14.08
CA ALA A 28 -22.03 -6.26 -14.48
C ALA A 28 -22.96 -7.24 -15.22
N ARG A 29 -22.40 -8.07 -16.12
CA ARG A 29 -23.17 -9.10 -16.83
C ARG A 29 -23.64 -10.22 -15.90
N VAL A 30 -22.75 -10.72 -15.03
CA VAL A 30 -23.08 -11.79 -14.07
C VAL A 30 -24.16 -11.34 -13.08
N MET A 31 -24.09 -10.10 -12.61
CA MET A 31 -24.99 -9.53 -11.61
C MET A 31 -26.26 -8.89 -12.21
N GLY A 32 -26.42 -8.89 -13.53
CA GLY A 32 -27.54 -8.25 -14.23
C GLY A 32 -27.72 -6.78 -13.83
N THR A 33 -26.62 -6.03 -13.66
CA THR A 33 -26.62 -4.67 -13.12
C THR A 33 -25.70 -3.78 -13.96
N HIS A 34 -25.99 -2.49 -14.07
CA HIS A 34 -25.14 -1.56 -14.82
C HIS A 34 -23.75 -1.40 -14.15
N LYS A 35 -22.70 -1.29 -14.97
CA LYS A 35 -21.30 -1.19 -14.50
C LYS A 35 -21.07 -0.02 -13.51
N ASN A 36 -21.75 1.10 -13.72
CA ASN A 36 -21.59 2.29 -12.86
C ASN A 36 -22.17 2.04 -11.47
N THR A 37 -23.22 1.22 -11.35
CA THR A 37 -23.79 0.86 -10.05
C THR A 37 -22.81 0.02 -9.23
N ILE A 38 -22.09 -0.92 -9.87
CA ILE A 38 -21.04 -1.70 -9.21
C ILE A 38 -19.89 -0.79 -8.78
N SER A 39 -19.44 0.11 -9.66
CA SER A 39 -18.38 1.08 -9.34
C SER A 39 -18.77 1.99 -8.17
N GLU A 40 -20.03 2.41 -8.08
CA GLU A 40 -20.55 3.18 -6.96
C GLU A 40 -20.57 2.37 -5.65
N TRP A 41 -20.90 1.08 -5.72
CA TRP A 41 -20.79 0.20 -4.55
C TRP A 41 -19.35 0.01 -4.09
N GLU A 42 -18.41 -0.19 -5.02
CA GLU A 42 -16.97 -0.27 -4.70
C GLU A 42 -16.50 1.02 -4.03
N LYS A 43 -16.89 2.19 -4.54
CA LYS A 43 -16.56 3.49 -3.95
C LYS A 43 -17.09 3.62 -2.52
N ARG A 44 -18.38 3.34 -2.30
CA ARG A 44 -19.01 3.41 -0.96
C ARG A 44 -18.41 2.41 0.03
N PHE A 45 -17.94 1.27 -0.45
CA PHE A 45 -17.25 0.28 0.36
C PHE A 45 -15.83 0.75 0.71
N ALA A 46 -15.11 1.35 -0.24
CA ALA A 46 -13.80 1.95 0.00
C ALA A 46 -13.86 3.06 1.07
N ASP A 47 -14.95 3.84 1.12
CA ASP A 47 -15.17 4.84 2.17
C ASP A 47 -15.31 4.25 3.59
N GLN A 48 -15.43 2.92 3.73
CA GLN A 48 -15.44 2.24 5.05
C GLN A 48 -14.05 1.79 5.51
N LYS A 49 -12.99 2.09 4.74
CA LYS A 49 -11.61 1.66 5.04
C LYS A 49 -11.22 2.03 6.47
N GLU A 50 -11.37 3.29 6.86
CA GLU A 50 -10.95 3.77 8.19
C GLU A 50 -11.67 3.04 9.33
N THR A 51 -12.98 2.83 9.21
CA THR A 51 -13.75 2.07 10.20
C THR A 51 -13.30 0.62 10.30
N LEU A 52 -13.04 -0.05 9.17
CA LEU A 52 -12.52 -1.42 9.15
C LEU A 52 -11.11 -1.50 9.74
N MET A 53 -10.27 -0.50 9.51
CA MET A 53 -8.93 -0.38 10.11
C MET A 53 -9.00 -0.27 11.63
N LEU A 54 -9.97 0.49 12.18
CA LEU A 54 -10.15 0.58 13.63
C LEU A 54 -10.44 -0.80 14.23
N TYR A 55 -11.32 -1.60 13.60
CA TYR A 55 -11.57 -2.97 14.05
C TYR A 55 -10.31 -3.84 14.01
N ALA A 56 -9.46 -3.66 12.99
CA ALA A 56 -8.17 -4.33 12.92
C ALA A 56 -7.29 -3.96 14.14
N PHE A 57 -7.17 -2.69 14.47
CA PHE A 57 -6.34 -2.23 15.59
C PHE A 57 -6.92 -2.56 16.99
N CYS A 58 -8.24 -2.75 17.11
CA CYS A 58 -8.89 -3.12 18.37
C CYS A 58 -8.68 -4.58 18.78
N HIS A 59 -8.21 -5.45 17.88
CA HIS A 59 -7.70 -6.76 18.28
C HIS A 59 -6.37 -6.57 18.98
N GLN A 60 -6.22 -7.06 20.22
CA GLN A 60 -5.02 -6.91 21.06
C GLN A 60 -3.74 -7.38 20.33
N PHE A 61 -3.07 -6.46 19.65
CA PHE A 61 -1.74 -6.69 19.10
C PHE A 61 -0.73 -6.09 20.08
N VAL A 62 -0.04 -6.97 20.81
CA VAL A 62 1.05 -6.62 21.76
C VAL A 62 2.22 -5.94 21.02
N SER A 63 2.27 -6.02 19.69
CA SER A 63 3.26 -5.34 18.84
C SER A 63 2.69 -5.02 17.46
N LEU A 64 2.77 -3.77 17.03
CA LEU A 64 2.36 -3.35 15.69
C LEU A 64 3.50 -3.58 14.69
N THR A 65 3.25 -4.35 13.63
CA THR A 65 4.25 -4.62 12.59
C THR A 65 3.70 -4.25 11.22
N PHE A 66 4.33 -3.28 10.56
CA PHE A 66 4.01 -2.88 9.20
C PHE A 66 4.97 -3.51 8.20
N GLU A 67 4.43 -3.97 7.07
CA GLU A 67 5.16 -4.46 5.91
C GLU A 67 4.95 -3.47 4.75
N GLY A 68 6.03 -2.89 4.26
CA GLY A 68 6.07 -2.04 3.07
C GLY A 68 6.53 -2.84 1.86
N ASP A 69 5.84 -2.67 0.73
CA ASP A 69 6.13 -3.34 -0.53
C ASP A 69 5.76 -2.44 -1.73
N GLU A 70 6.35 -2.71 -2.90
CA GLU A 70 5.98 -2.03 -4.14
C GLU A 70 5.55 -2.98 -5.26
N LEU A 71 4.44 -2.63 -5.89
CA LEU A 71 3.85 -3.40 -6.97
C LEU A 71 3.89 -2.59 -8.25
N TYR A 72 4.40 -3.20 -9.32
CA TYR A 72 4.36 -2.61 -10.65
C TYR A 72 3.11 -3.08 -11.40
N THR A 73 2.30 -2.12 -11.84
CA THR A 73 1.12 -2.34 -12.69
C THR A 73 1.29 -1.64 -14.02
N ILE A 74 0.87 -2.28 -15.12
CA ILE A 74 0.84 -1.64 -16.43
C ILE A 74 -0.41 -0.77 -16.53
N VAL A 75 -0.22 0.54 -16.69
CA VAL A 75 -1.31 1.51 -16.87
C VAL A 75 -1.36 1.96 -18.34
N GLY A 76 -2.42 1.56 -19.05
CA GLY A 76 -2.58 1.86 -20.48
C GLY A 76 -1.61 1.06 -21.35
N LYS A 77 -0.44 1.63 -21.65
CA LYS A 77 0.60 0.98 -22.46
C LYS A 77 1.75 0.54 -21.56
N ARG A 78 2.44 -0.54 -21.95
CA ARG A 78 3.66 -0.97 -21.28
C ARG A 78 4.73 0.10 -21.47
N ALA A 79 5.21 0.64 -20.36
CA ALA A 79 6.36 1.54 -20.29
C ALA A 79 7.49 0.86 -19.52
N GLU A 80 8.72 1.34 -19.68
CA GLU A 80 9.82 0.91 -18.84
C GLU A 80 9.49 1.16 -17.36
N PRO A 81 9.86 0.26 -16.43
CA PRO A 81 9.47 0.39 -15.03
C PRO A 81 9.83 1.75 -14.43
N LEU A 82 11.03 2.28 -14.72
CA LEU A 82 11.48 3.58 -14.19
C LEU A 82 10.63 4.78 -14.65
N GLU A 83 9.97 4.68 -15.80
CA GLU A 83 9.16 5.77 -16.39
C GLU A 83 7.66 5.55 -16.18
N SER A 84 7.28 4.43 -15.58
CA SER A 84 5.88 4.06 -15.38
C SER A 84 5.25 4.84 -14.23
N LYS A 85 4.02 5.29 -14.45
CA LYS A 85 3.13 5.84 -13.41
C LYS A 85 2.32 4.77 -12.68
N GLY A 86 2.56 3.50 -12.98
CA GLY A 86 1.81 2.37 -12.45
C GLY A 86 2.45 1.70 -11.24
N TRP A 87 3.39 2.37 -10.57
CA TRP A 87 3.91 1.85 -9.31
C TRP A 87 2.93 2.11 -8.19
N THR A 88 2.76 1.12 -7.34
CA THR A 88 1.97 1.23 -6.12
C THR A 88 2.85 0.90 -4.94
N ALA A 89 3.06 1.85 -4.02
CA ALA A 89 3.64 1.58 -2.72
C ALA A 89 2.51 1.20 -1.76
N VAL A 90 2.70 0.11 -1.02
CA VAL A 90 1.69 -0.49 -0.16
C VAL A 90 2.26 -0.68 1.24
N ILE A 91 1.51 -0.27 2.26
CA ILE A 91 1.78 -0.59 3.67
C ILE A 91 0.67 -1.48 4.19
N VAL A 92 1.03 -2.65 4.71
CA VAL A 92 0.10 -3.62 5.29
C VAL A 92 0.46 -3.88 6.74
N GLU A 93 -0.53 -4.01 7.61
CA GLU A 93 -0.29 -4.51 8.97
C GLU A 93 -0.19 -6.04 8.94
N ARG A 94 0.89 -6.60 9.49
CA ARG A 94 1.27 -8.00 9.32
C ARG A 94 0.31 -8.99 9.98
N GLY A 95 -0.18 -8.69 11.18
CA GLY A 95 -1.02 -9.61 11.96
C GLY A 95 -2.42 -9.76 11.38
N SER A 96 -3.04 -8.63 11.08
CA SER A 96 -4.42 -8.50 10.62
C SER A 96 -4.54 -8.49 9.10
N ARG A 97 -3.43 -8.29 8.36
CA ARG A 97 -3.37 -8.20 6.89
C ARG A 97 -4.18 -7.05 6.29
N PHE A 98 -4.52 -6.05 7.10
CA PHE A 98 -5.22 -4.88 6.61
C PHE A 98 -4.27 -3.91 5.88
N LEU A 99 -4.80 -3.31 4.82
CA LEU A 99 -4.15 -2.28 4.04
C LEU A 99 -4.14 -0.97 4.83
N VAL A 100 -2.98 -0.61 5.40
CA VAL A 100 -2.78 0.63 6.15
C VAL A 100 -2.80 1.81 5.18
N ASP A 101 -1.88 1.81 4.21
CA ASP A 101 -1.85 2.83 3.16
C ASP A 101 -1.48 2.26 1.79
N GLN A 102 -1.91 2.97 0.76
CA GLN A 102 -1.60 2.66 -0.63
C GLN A 102 -1.52 3.96 -1.43
N GLN A 103 -0.39 4.18 -2.07
CA GLN A 103 -0.19 5.30 -2.99
C GLN A 103 0.21 4.77 -4.36
N CYS A 104 -0.25 5.43 -5.42
CA CYS A 104 0.02 5.05 -6.80
C CYS A 104 0.65 6.23 -7.56
N GLY A 105 1.67 5.97 -8.36
CA GLY A 105 2.35 6.99 -9.13
C GLY A 105 3.66 6.52 -9.77
N VAL A 106 4.57 7.48 -9.97
CA VAL A 106 5.94 7.20 -10.39
C VAL A 106 6.72 6.67 -9.20
N LYS A 107 7.68 5.76 -9.41
CA LYS A 107 8.55 5.26 -8.34
C LYS A 107 9.61 6.30 -7.97
N ASP A 108 9.19 7.41 -7.37
CA ASP A 108 10.03 8.53 -6.94
C ASP A 108 9.91 8.78 -5.42
N ALA A 109 10.64 9.76 -4.89
CA ALA A 109 10.63 10.06 -3.46
C ALA A 109 9.27 10.54 -2.93
N ASP A 110 8.43 11.16 -3.77
CA ASP A 110 7.14 11.70 -3.36
C ASP A 110 6.16 10.55 -3.07
N LEU A 111 6.18 9.49 -3.90
CA LEU A 111 5.41 8.28 -3.67
C LEU A 111 5.72 7.65 -2.30
N PHE A 112 7.00 7.53 -1.97
CA PHE A 112 7.42 6.96 -0.68
C PHE A 112 7.15 7.90 0.48
N THR A 113 7.30 9.21 0.28
CA THR A 113 6.99 10.22 1.32
C THR A 113 5.53 10.12 1.72
N ALA A 114 4.62 10.02 0.73
CA ALA A 114 3.19 9.91 0.98
C ALA A 114 2.83 8.71 1.87
N VAL A 115 3.31 7.50 1.56
CA VAL A 115 3.04 6.32 2.40
C VAL A 115 3.73 6.38 3.76
N MET A 116 4.95 6.93 3.84
CA MET A 116 5.69 7.00 5.09
C MET A 116 5.14 8.03 6.06
N SER A 117 4.48 9.09 5.57
CA SER A 117 3.74 10.01 6.45
C SER A 117 2.68 9.30 7.29
N THR A 118 1.96 8.32 6.72
CA THR A 118 0.98 7.51 7.49
C THR A 118 1.67 6.63 8.53
N VAL A 119 2.85 6.09 8.22
CA VAL A 119 3.65 5.32 9.18
C VAL A 119 4.10 6.22 10.35
N CYS A 120 4.58 7.43 10.08
CA CYS A 120 4.96 8.39 11.12
C CYS A 120 3.79 8.74 12.05
N GLN A 121 2.61 9.02 11.49
CA GLN A 121 1.40 9.25 12.29
C GLN A 121 1.06 8.06 13.21
N SER A 122 1.29 6.83 12.72
CA SER A 122 1.08 5.62 13.53
C SER A 122 2.12 5.47 14.65
N ILE A 123 3.38 5.86 14.39
CA ILE A 123 4.46 5.87 15.39
C ILE A 123 4.11 6.85 16.53
N ASP A 124 3.65 8.06 16.19
CA ASP A 124 3.28 9.09 17.17
C ASP A 124 2.20 8.59 18.14
N GLN A 125 1.24 7.81 17.64
CA GLN A 125 0.13 7.28 18.43
C GLN A 125 0.51 6.05 19.28
N THR A 126 1.35 5.16 18.76
CA THR A 126 1.58 3.82 19.34
C THR A 126 2.90 3.69 20.09
N GLN A 127 3.86 4.56 19.80
CA GLN A 127 5.22 4.61 20.36
C GLN A 127 6.06 3.31 20.23
N ASN A 128 5.54 2.27 19.57
CA ASN A 128 6.19 0.98 19.39
C ASN A 128 5.72 0.32 18.08
N LEU A 129 6.53 0.45 17.03
CA LEU A 129 6.22 -0.02 15.69
C LEU A 129 7.45 -0.70 15.07
N THR A 130 7.24 -1.87 14.47
CA THR A 130 8.24 -2.53 13.63
C THR A 130 7.89 -2.34 12.16
N PHE A 131 8.83 -1.85 11.36
CA PHE A 131 8.65 -1.66 9.92
C PHE A 131 9.56 -2.62 9.15
N LEU A 132 8.96 -3.41 8.26
CA LEU A 132 9.64 -4.38 7.41
C LEU A 132 9.51 -3.94 5.95
N SER A 133 10.60 -4.04 5.20
CA SER A 133 10.58 -3.88 3.74
C SER A 133 11.53 -4.89 3.09
N ASP A 134 11.38 -5.08 1.78
CA ASP A 134 12.19 -5.98 0.96
C ASP A 134 13.62 -5.48 0.72
N GLY A 135 13.94 -4.26 1.14
CA GLY A 135 15.26 -3.65 1.00
C GLY A 135 15.28 -2.36 0.19
N GLU A 136 14.14 -1.84 -0.25
CA GLU A 136 14.06 -0.49 -0.83
C GLU A 136 14.55 0.58 0.15
N ARG A 137 15.71 1.17 -0.16
CA ARG A 137 16.45 2.09 0.72
C ARG A 137 15.68 3.38 1.00
N ARG A 138 14.75 3.76 0.10
CA ARG A 138 13.97 5.00 0.24
C ARG A 138 13.08 5.02 1.47
N TYR A 139 12.49 3.89 1.84
CA TYR A 139 11.71 3.79 3.07
C TYR A 139 12.51 4.25 4.28
N GLY A 140 13.71 3.69 4.48
CA GLY A 140 14.56 4.04 5.62
C GLY A 140 15.08 5.48 5.56
N LYS A 141 15.47 5.97 4.38
CA LYS A 141 15.95 7.34 4.21
C LYS A 141 14.86 8.36 4.55
N ILE A 142 13.63 8.14 4.06
CA ILE A 142 12.50 9.03 4.29
C ILE A 142 12.05 8.97 5.75
N LEU A 143 11.94 7.77 6.31
CA LEU A 143 11.58 7.58 7.72
C LEU A 143 12.57 8.28 8.65
N PHE A 144 13.87 8.16 8.37
CA PHE A 144 14.89 8.91 9.10
C PHE A 144 14.66 10.41 8.95
N SER A 145 14.46 10.94 7.73
CA SER A 145 14.23 12.39 7.55
C SER A 145 12.95 12.92 8.21
N LEU A 146 11.89 12.12 8.28
CA LEU A 146 10.61 12.50 8.86
C LEU A 146 10.61 12.41 10.39
N CYS A 147 11.27 11.41 10.96
CA CYS A 147 11.26 11.14 12.41
C CYS A 147 12.53 11.63 13.14
N SER A 148 13.58 12.03 12.45
CA SER A 148 14.79 12.53 13.10
C SER A 148 14.61 13.97 13.56
N GLU A 149 14.83 14.24 14.84
CA GLU A 149 15.02 15.58 15.35
C GLU A 149 16.52 15.86 15.51
N ALA A 150 17.01 16.91 14.85
CA ALA A 150 18.40 17.32 14.97
C ALA A 150 18.59 18.11 16.26
N LEU A 151 19.26 17.52 17.25
CA LEU A 151 19.67 18.24 18.46
C LEU A 151 20.73 19.30 18.14
N GLN A 152 20.34 20.57 18.09
CA GLN A 152 21.28 21.68 18.00
C GLN A 152 21.66 22.14 19.42
N THR A 153 22.68 21.51 20.01
CA THR A 153 23.17 21.84 21.37
C THR A 153 24.11 23.04 21.42
N GLY A 154 24.37 23.72 20.28
CA GLY A 154 25.30 24.85 20.16
C GLY A 154 26.76 24.52 20.51
N SER A 155 27.04 23.30 20.93
CA SER A 155 28.31 22.83 21.47
C SER A 155 28.93 21.84 20.50
N LYS A 156 30.22 22.00 20.20
CA LYS A 156 30.93 21.09 19.28
C LYS A 156 31.15 19.73 19.97
N GLY A 157 30.53 18.66 19.47
CA GLY A 157 30.75 17.28 19.96
C GLY A 157 29.48 16.51 20.27
N ARG A 158 29.64 15.23 20.66
CA ARG A 158 28.54 14.32 21.04
C ARG A 158 27.83 14.87 22.29
N PRO A 159 26.49 15.02 22.30
CA PRO A 159 25.76 15.49 23.46
C PRO A 159 26.07 14.66 24.72
N PRO A 160 26.32 15.30 25.88
CA PRO A 160 26.68 14.61 27.12
C PRO A 160 25.50 13.89 27.79
N LYS A 161 24.25 14.23 27.45
CA LYS A 161 23.04 13.53 27.90
C LYS A 161 22.52 12.62 26.80
N VAL A 162 22.23 11.37 27.16
CA VAL A 162 21.47 10.45 26.32
C VAL A 162 20.08 11.04 26.12
N LEU A 163 19.59 11.04 24.89
CA LEU A 163 18.22 11.43 24.56
C LEU A 163 17.23 10.65 25.45
N PRO A 164 16.10 11.26 25.86
CA PRO A 164 15.01 10.49 26.45
C PRO A 164 14.65 9.30 25.56
N SER A 165 14.13 8.21 26.13
CA SER A 165 13.83 7.00 25.36
C SER A 165 12.87 7.34 24.23
N MET A 166 13.37 7.32 22.99
CA MET A 166 12.55 7.54 21.81
C MET A 166 11.58 6.37 21.64
N PRO A 167 10.41 6.59 21.02
CA PRO A 167 9.61 5.49 20.50
C PRO A 167 10.48 4.54 19.69
N SER A 168 10.41 3.25 20.03
CA SER A 168 11.30 2.26 19.46
C SER A 168 10.80 1.87 18.08
N LEU A 169 11.43 2.42 17.05
CA LEU A 169 11.25 1.99 15.67
C LEU A 169 12.33 0.97 15.32
N LYS A 170 11.91 -0.24 14.97
CA LYS A 170 12.83 -1.28 14.45
C LYS A 170 12.60 -1.43 12.96
N MET A 171 13.61 -1.10 12.18
CA MET A 171 13.66 -1.45 10.76
C MET A 171 14.42 -2.76 10.58
N VAL A 172 13.80 -3.72 9.91
CA VAL A 172 14.43 -4.97 9.53
C VAL A 172 14.22 -5.19 8.03
N SER A 173 15.31 -5.39 7.29
CA SER A 173 15.24 -5.83 5.90
C SER A 173 14.89 -7.32 5.86
N SER A 174 13.76 -7.67 5.25
CA SER A 174 13.36 -9.08 5.11
C SER A 174 13.78 -9.62 3.76
N ALA A 175 14.79 -10.50 3.73
CA ALA A 175 15.11 -11.27 2.54
C ALA A 175 14.22 -12.52 2.50
N ARG A 176 13.09 -12.43 1.77
CA ARG A 176 12.14 -13.50 1.36
C ARG A 176 10.70 -13.13 1.76
N TRP A 177 9.78 -13.15 0.77
CA TRP A 177 8.40 -13.67 0.76
C TRP A 177 7.52 -12.91 -0.27
N MET A 178 7.01 -13.62 -1.27
CA MET A 178 5.84 -13.25 -2.09
C MET A 178 5.27 -14.56 -2.66
N LEU A 179 4.20 -15.08 -2.07
CA LEU A 179 3.32 -16.05 -2.73
C LEU A 179 1.89 -15.72 -2.29
N ASN A 180 1.02 -15.50 -3.27
CA ASN A 180 -0.42 -15.20 -3.16
C ASN A 180 -0.86 -13.76 -2.87
N TRP A 181 -0.43 -12.80 -3.70
CA TRP A 181 -1.24 -11.59 -3.92
C TRP A 181 -1.78 -11.60 -5.36
N SER A 182 -3.10 -11.75 -5.48
CA SER A 182 -3.83 -11.57 -6.75
C SER A 182 -3.97 -10.08 -7.00
N SER A 183 -3.51 -9.62 -8.18
CA SER A 183 -3.53 -8.25 -8.70
C SER A 183 -4.91 -7.57 -8.75
N THR A 184 -5.95 -8.24 -8.26
CA THR A 184 -7.34 -7.78 -8.33
C THR A 184 -7.82 -7.11 -7.05
N ILE A 185 -7.23 -7.45 -5.88
CA ILE A 185 -7.55 -6.77 -4.61
C ILE A 185 -7.16 -5.28 -4.68
N LEU A 186 -6.11 -4.95 -5.44
CA LEU A 186 -5.73 -3.57 -5.72
C LEU A 186 -6.84 -2.78 -6.42
N SER A 187 -7.64 -3.39 -7.29
CA SER A 187 -8.67 -2.67 -8.05
C SER A 187 -9.93 -2.32 -7.24
N VAL A 188 -10.15 -2.97 -6.09
CA VAL A 188 -11.37 -2.81 -5.28
C VAL A 188 -11.17 -1.77 -4.17
N LEU A 189 -9.92 -1.55 -3.73
CA LEU A 189 -9.57 -0.54 -2.71
C LEU A 189 -9.16 0.82 -3.32
N ILE A 190 -8.89 0.88 -4.64
CA ILE A 190 -8.60 2.12 -5.36
C ILE A 190 -9.93 2.80 -5.72
N GLY A 191 -10.46 3.60 -4.80
CA GLY A 191 -11.53 4.55 -5.07
C GLY A 191 -11.06 5.74 -5.91
N ARG A 192 -10.66 5.52 -7.18
CA ARG A 192 -10.53 6.59 -8.19
C ARG A 192 -10.94 6.05 -9.57
N PRO A 193 -12.14 6.39 -10.09
CA PRO A 193 -12.58 5.99 -11.41
C PRO A 193 -12.04 7.00 -12.42
N GLU A 194 -11.04 6.59 -13.18
CA GLU A 194 -10.79 6.94 -14.58
C GLU A 194 -9.38 6.41 -14.92
N TRP A 195 -9.17 5.95 -16.15
CA TRP A 195 -7.86 5.52 -16.67
C TRP A 195 -7.31 4.14 -16.26
N CYS A 196 -8.01 3.03 -16.51
CA CYS A 196 -7.28 1.85 -17.01
C CYS A 196 -8.22 0.70 -17.42
N TRP A 197 -8.66 0.58 -18.66
CA TRP A 197 -9.04 -0.72 -19.23
C TRP A 197 -9.07 -0.62 -20.76
N GLN A 198 -7.97 -0.97 -21.43
CA GLN A 198 -8.01 -1.59 -22.75
C GLN A 198 -6.74 -2.41 -22.99
N SER A 199 -7.00 -3.68 -23.26
CA SER A 199 -6.11 -4.84 -23.34
C SER A 199 -5.40 -4.99 -24.69
N SER A 200 -4.19 -5.56 -24.71
CA SER A 200 -3.87 -6.69 -25.60
C SER A 200 -2.60 -7.44 -25.16
N TRP A 201 -2.67 -8.76 -25.34
CA TRP A 201 -1.62 -9.76 -25.14
C TRP A 201 -0.60 -9.72 -26.28
N VAL A 202 0.69 -10.01 -26.01
CA VAL A 202 1.54 -10.95 -26.77
C VAL A 202 2.82 -11.27 -25.98
N SER A 203 3.13 -12.56 -25.94
CA SER A 203 4.29 -13.26 -25.36
C SER A 203 5.60 -13.01 -26.13
N ARG A 204 6.74 -12.90 -25.42
CA ARG A 204 7.94 -13.78 -25.61
C ARG A 204 9.12 -13.41 -24.70
N ARG A 205 9.90 -14.44 -24.39
CA ARG A 205 11.07 -14.56 -23.49
C ARG A 205 12.32 -13.92 -24.10
N HIS A 206 13.21 -13.34 -23.28
CA HIS A 206 14.57 -13.85 -22.98
C HIS A 206 15.38 -12.88 -22.09
N PRO A 207 16.41 -13.36 -21.37
CA PRO A 207 17.04 -12.67 -20.25
C PRO A 207 18.31 -11.92 -20.65
N CYS A 208 18.56 -10.76 -20.04
CA CYS A 208 19.90 -10.17 -20.04
C CYS A 208 20.28 -9.79 -18.61
N ALA A 209 21.36 -10.42 -18.15
CA ALA A 209 22.07 -10.12 -16.94
C ALA A 209 22.73 -8.74 -17.00
N LEU A 210 22.80 -8.04 -15.88
CA LEU A 210 23.79 -7.00 -15.66
C LEU A 210 24.24 -6.99 -14.20
N LYS A 211 25.51 -7.33 -14.03
CA LYS A 211 26.35 -7.06 -12.86
C LYS A 211 26.54 -5.55 -12.71
N THR A 212 26.53 -5.06 -11.49
CA THR A 212 27.25 -3.81 -11.15
C THR A 212 27.98 -3.96 -9.81
N TYR A 213 29.29 -3.81 -9.91
CA TYR A 213 30.27 -3.60 -8.84
C TYR A 213 30.05 -2.23 -8.17
N TRP A 214 30.35 -2.15 -6.87
CA TRP A 214 30.55 -0.91 -6.12
C TRP A 214 32.04 -0.83 -5.72
N PRO A 215 32.70 0.34 -5.79
CA PRO A 215 33.79 0.65 -4.89
C PRO A 215 33.26 1.00 -3.49
#